data_AF-A0A2E7HPE5-F1
#
_entry.id   AF-A0A2E7HPE5-F1
#
_cell.length_a   1.000
_cell.length_b   1.000
_cell.length_c   1.000
_cell.angle_alpha   90.00
_cell.angle_beta   90.00
_cell.angle_gamma   90.00
#
_symmetry.space_group_name_H-M   'P 1'
#
loop_
_entity.id
_entity.type
_entity.pdbx_description
1 polymer ?
#
loop_
_entity_poly.entity_id
_entity_poly.type
_entity_poly.pdbx_seq_one_letter_code
_entity_poly.pdbx_strand_id
1 'polypeptide(L)'
;SFTDGILDSVLFAASDQVLASVFFTETSDAYTALDQLDRSQDAASDSVTGVDDGKELILGGKEISFSTGDYALQSADSVDFLVASSDKLTLTGNVVFNSSSSDSDLILMSAGMVDLSAASSISFNGDELGIGSFDSLEVKNVDLKSSNQISLRSLDSIVINNSKMETSGKGADFIHLLAANQIQVDNMRFSESVKRIAMEAMTINLSNVNFPSSSTVNLNSLYGGIDGKYPHFNSIQYGRVNFIEKIRYGSQSVMDRASFDAHGSNITIGKIN
;
A
#
# COMPACT_ATOMS: atom_id res chain seq x y z
N SER A 1 14.34 18.45 -4.61
CA SER A 1 14.06 18.30 -3.17
C SER A 1 13.13 19.39 -2.72
N PHE A 2 12.09 19.04 -1.96
CA PHE A 2 11.07 19.96 -1.48
C PHE A 2 11.12 20.04 0.04
N THR A 3 10.99 21.24 0.59
CA THR A 3 11.02 21.51 2.04
C THR A 3 9.80 22.34 2.41
N ASP A 4 8.72 21.68 2.82
CA ASP A 4 7.44 22.31 3.22
C ASP A 4 6.79 23.21 2.13
N GLY A 5 5.52 23.56 2.31
CA GLY A 5 4.85 24.58 1.50
C GLY A 5 3.99 24.08 0.33
N ILE A 6 3.74 24.96 -0.64
CA ILE A 6 2.80 24.69 -1.74
C ILE A 6 3.54 24.02 -2.90
N LEU A 7 3.06 22.84 -3.32
CA LEU A 7 3.45 22.23 -4.59
C LEU A 7 2.49 22.77 -5.66
N ASP A 8 2.94 23.81 -6.36
CA ASP A 8 2.14 24.46 -7.41
C ASP A 8 1.85 23.48 -8.56
N SER A 9 0.62 23.51 -9.08
CA SER A 9 0.18 22.85 -10.30
C SER A 9 1.15 22.96 -11.49
N VAL A 10 1.95 24.04 -11.59
CA VAL A 10 2.98 24.21 -12.64
C VAL A 10 4.12 23.18 -12.53
N LEU A 11 4.34 22.58 -11.36
CA LEU A 11 5.29 21.49 -11.16
C LEU A 11 4.77 20.13 -11.67
N PHE A 12 3.47 20.05 -11.95
CA PHE A 12 2.81 18.84 -12.41
C PHE A 12 2.52 18.93 -13.90
N ALA A 13 2.69 17.80 -14.58
CA ALA A 13 2.23 17.62 -15.95
C ALA A 13 0.96 16.75 -15.95
N ALA A 14 0.05 17.00 -16.90
CA ALA A 14 -1.08 16.12 -17.12
C ALA A 14 -0.57 14.75 -17.62
N SER A 15 -1.24 13.68 -17.19
CA SER A 15 -0.79 12.31 -17.47
C SER A 15 -0.65 11.98 -18.96
N ASP A 16 -1.54 12.49 -19.80
CA ASP A 16 -1.49 12.36 -21.27
C ASP A 16 -0.19 12.94 -21.87
N GLN A 17 0.30 14.05 -21.32
CA GLN A 17 1.56 14.67 -21.74
C GLN A 17 2.79 13.89 -21.28
N VAL A 18 2.73 13.29 -20.10
CA VAL A 18 3.81 12.47 -19.53
C VAL A 18 3.96 11.15 -20.28
N LEU A 19 2.86 10.44 -20.54
CA LEU A 19 2.86 9.17 -21.28
C LEU A 19 3.31 9.34 -22.74
N ALA A 20 3.10 10.53 -23.33
CA ALA A 20 3.60 10.86 -24.66
C ALA A 20 5.10 11.19 -24.70
N SER A 21 5.76 11.34 -23.55
CA SER A 21 7.15 11.79 -23.44
C SER A 21 8.13 10.63 -23.29
N VAL A 22 9.16 10.62 -24.13
CA VAL A 22 10.27 9.64 -24.06
C VAL A 22 11.12 9.75 -22.79
N PHE A 23 10.99 10.85 -22.03
CA PHE A 23 11.73 11.04 -20.78
C PHE A 23 11.12 10.31 -19.59
N PHE A 24 9.87 9.86 -19.72
CA PHE A 24 9.12 9.19 -18.64
C PHE A 24 8.83 7.73 -18.93
N THR A 25 9.48 7.12 -19.94
CA THR A 25 9.22 5.72 -20.32
C THR A 25 9.44 4.76 -19.16
N GLU A 26 10.55 4.87 -18.42
CA GLU A 26 10.82 4.00 -17.25
C GLU A 26 9.73 4.15 -16.17
N THR A 27 9.29 5.38 -15.93
CA THR A 27 8.24 5.68 -14.95
C THR A 27 6.86 5.18 -15.40
N SER A 28 6.54 5.30 -16.69
CA SER A 28 5.30 4.81 -17.31
C SER A 28 5.24 3.30 -17.32
N ASP A 29 6.34 2.65 -17.70
CA ASP A 29 6.50 1.19 -17.61
C ASP A 29 6.33 0.76 -16.15
N ALA A 30 6.81 1.58 -15.21
CA ALA A 30 6.66 1.29 -13.81
C ALA A 30 5.23 1.34 -13.30
N TYR A 31 4.51 2.39 -13.65
CA TYR A 31 3.09 2.50 -13.34
C TYR A 31 2.29 1.34 -13.94
N THR A 32 2.58 1.02 -15.20
CA THR A 32 1.92 -0.06 -15.94
C THR A 32 2.20 -1.43 -15.33
N ALA A 33 3.43 -1.72 -14.91
CA ALA A 33 3.77 -3.01 -14.33
C ALA A 33 3.11 -3.23 -12.96
N LEU A 34 3.00 -2.18 -12.13
CA LEU A 34 2.28 -2.25 -10.86
C LEU A 34 0.77 -2.44 -11.07
N ASP A 35 0.17 -1.77 -12.06
CA ASP A 35 -1.23 -2.00 -12.47
C ASP A 35 -1.44 -3.43 -12.98
N GLN A 36 -0.52 -3.93 -13.81
CA GLN A 36 -0.57 -5.32 -14.30
C GLN A 36 -0.43 -6.33 -13.17
N LEU A 37 0.41 -6.07 -12.17
CA LEU A 37 0.50 -6.92 -10.99
C LEU A 37 -0.86 -6.99 -10.31
N ASP A 38 -1.52 -5.86 -10.05
CA ASP A 38 -2.87 -5.80 -9.43
C ASP A 38 -3.89 -6.64 -10.22
N ARG A 39 -3.92 -6.44 -11.54
CA ARG A 39 -4.86 -7.12 -12.45
C ARG A 39 -4.57 -8.60 -12.63
N SER A 40 -3.32 -9.03 -12.50
CA SER A 40 -2.94 -10.43 -12.64
C SER A 40 -3.51 -11.29 -11.51
N GLN A 41 -3.78 -10.69 -10.36
CA GLN A 41 -4.23 -11.42 -9.18
C GLN A 41 -5.75 -11.39 -8.97
N ASP A 42 -6.46 -10.40 -9.54
CA ASP A 42 -7.91 -10.31 -9.54
C ASP A 42 -8.54 -11.01 -10.76
N ALA A 43 -8.80 -12.33 -10.67
CA ALA A 43 -9.63 -13.04 -11.66
C ALA A 43 -11.16 -12.88 -11.42
N ALA A 44 -11.58 -12.07 -10.45
CA ALA A 44 -12.98 -11.93 -10.06
C ALA A 44 -13.32 -10.55 -9.46
N SER A 45 -13.08 -9.47 -10.19
CA SER A 45 -13.87 -8.25 -10.03
C SER A 45 -13.96 -7.53 -11.36
N ASP A 46 -15.11 -6.90 -11.58
CA ASP A 46 -15.44 -6.12 -12.75
C ASP A 46 -14.26 -5.24 -13.16
N SER A 47 -14.08 -5.15 -14.47
CA SER A 47 -13.18 -4.21 -15.11
C SER A 47 -13.18 -2.86 -14.39
N VAL A 48 -12.06 -2.51 -13.74
CA VAL A 48 -11.62 -1.11 -13.70
C VAL A 48 -11.11 -0.78 -15.11
N THR A 49 -12.00 -0.89 -16.10
CA THR A 49 -11.95 -0.07 -17.30
C THR A 49 -12.51 1.26 -16.86
N GLY A 50 -11.61 2.05 -16.29
CA GLY A 50 -11.95 3.31 -15.68
C GLY A 50 -10.68 3.96 -15.18
N VAL A 51 -9.73 4.21 -16.08
CA VAL A 51 -9.21 5.58 -16.13
C VAL A 51 -10.46 6.40 -16.47
N ASP A 52 -11.27 6.69 -15.44
CA ASP A 52 -12.32 7.66 -15.56
C ASP A 52 -11.62 8.95 -15.95
N ASP A 53 -12.36 9.84 -16.58
CA ASP A 53 -11.91 11.11 -17.19
C ASP A 53 -11.33 12.12 -16.15
N GLY A 54 -10.86 11.63 -15.00
CA GLY A 54 -10.16 12.33 -13.94
C GLY A 54 -8.80 12.80 -14.43
N LYS A 55 -8.57 14.10 -14.28
CA LYS A 55 -7.28 14.72 -14.58
C LYS A 55 -6.29 14.19 -13.54
N GLU A 56 -5.32 13.38 -13.94
CA GLU A 56 -4.19 13.03 -13.09
C GLU A 56 -3.07 14.05 -13.28
N LEU A 57 -2.48 14.49 -12.17
CA LEU A 57 -1.36 15.42 -12.13
C LEU A 57 -0.10 14.69 -11.68
N ILE A 58 0.93 14.70 -12.54
CA ILE A 58 2.17 13.96 -12.32
C ILE A 58 3.33 14.90 -12.02
N LEU A 59 3.98 14.69 -10.86
CA LEU A 59 5.29 15.22 -10.54
C LEU A 59 6.35 14.16 -10.83
N GLY A 60 7.00 14.30 -11.99
CA GLY A 60 8.04 13.39 -12.46
C GLY A 60 9.45 13.90 -12.17
N GLY A 61 10.40 13.00 -11.89
CA GLY A 61 11.80 13.35 -11.70
C GLY A 61 12.73 12.14 -11.66
N LYS A 62 14.04 12.34 -11.78
CA LYS A 62 14.99 11.24 -11.58
C LYS A 62 15.07 10.87 -10.09
N GLU A 63 15.39 11.86 -9.28
CA GLU A 63 15.42 11.77 -7.83
C GLU A 63 14.47 12.81 -7.24
N ILE A 64 13.54 12.37 -6.38
CA ILE A 64 12.59 13.23 -5.69
C ILE A 64 12.79 13.04 -4.19
N SER A 65 12.74 14.13 -3.43
CA SER A 65 12.88 14.06 -1.98
C SER A 65 11.95 15.04 -1.29
N PHE A 66 11.22 14.55 -0.30
CA PHE A 66 10.41 15.33 0.64
C PHE A 66 11.02 15.24 2.03
N SER A 67 11.21 16.38 2.66
CA SER A 67 11.56 16.45 4.07
C SER A 67 10.32 16.59 4.93
N THR A 68 10.52 16.72 6.24
CA THR A 68 9.43 17.09 7.15
C THR A 68 8.76 18.37 6.67
N GLY A 69 7.44 18.39 6.65
CA GLY A 69 6.65 19.52 6.19
C GLY A 69 5.20 19.17 5.80
N ASP A 70 4.41 20.20 5.58
CA ASP A 70 3.04 20.17 5.11
C ASP A 70 2.98 20.64 3.65
N TYR A 71 2.75 19.70 2.74
CA TYR A 71 2.74 19.90 1.30
C TYR A 71 1.32 20.08 0.78
N ALA A 72 0.96 21.31 0.41
CA ALA A 72 -0.33 21.56 -0.23
C ALA A 72 -0.29 21.17 -1.71
N LEU A 73 -1.11 20.20 -2.09
CA LEU A 73 -1.34 19.74 -3.46
C LEU A 73 -2.51 20.55 -4.04
N GLN A 74 -2.20 21.57 -4.83
CA GLN A 74 -3.22 22.48 -5.38
C GLN A 74 -3.68 22.04 -6.77
N SER A 75 -5.00 21.94 -6.92
CA SER A 75 -5.68 21.75 -8.19
C SER A 75 -6.96 22.58 -8.24
N ALA A 76 -7.38 22.96 -9.45
CA ALA A 76 -8.66 23.66 -9.64
C ALA A 76 -9.87 22.72 -9.55
N ASP A 77 -9.66 21.44 -9.88
CA ASP A 77 -10.67 20.38 -9.91
C ASP A 77 -10.26 19.23 -8.96
N SER A 78 -11.16 18.27 -8.71
CA SER A 78 -10.76 17.01 -8.07
C SER A 78 -9.88 16.22 -9.04
N VAL A 79 -8.65 15.95 -8.62
CA VAL A 79 -7.61 15.29 -9.42
C VAL A 79 -6.87 14.27 -8.56
N ASP A 80 -6.28 13.28 -9.22
CA ASP A 80 -5.35 12.36 -8.57
C ASP A 80 -3.92 12.86 -8.77
N PHE A 81 -3.08 12.61 -7.78
CA PHE A 81 -1.69 13.05 -7.77
C PHE A 81 -0.77 11.85 -7.86
N LEU A 82 0.15 11.90 -8.80
CA LEU A 82 1.20 10.90 -8.95
C LEU A 82 2.56 11.58 -8.77
N VAL A 83 3.33 11.14 -7.78
CA VAL A 83 4.73 11.52 -7.64
C VAL A 83 5.59 10.35 -8.04
N ALA A 84 6.33 10.49 -9.13
CA ALA A 84 6.99 9.36 -9.74
C ALA A 84 8.45 9.65 -10.05
N SER A 85 9.33 8.83 -9.48
CA SER A 85 10.77 8.92 -9.70
C SER A 85 11.29 7.77 -10.56
N SER A 86 12.27 8.02 -11.43
CA SER A 86 12.89 6.94 -12.22
C SER A 86 14.02 6.24 -11.48
N ASP A 87 14.63 6.87 -10.47
CA ASP A 87 15.76 6.30 -9.71
C ASP A 87 15.44 6.20 -8.22
N LYS A 88 15.13 7.33 -7.56
CA LYS A 88 14.91 7.35 -6.11
C LYS A 88 13.83 8.33 -5.66
N LEU A 89 12.92 7.86 -4.82
CA LEU A 89 12.00 8.68 -4.03
C LEU A 89 12.40 8.59 -2.56
N THR A 90 12.66 9.73 -1.91
CA THR A 90 13.05 9.76 -0.48
C THR A 90 12.03 10.57 0.33
N LEU A 91 11.57 10.04 1.46
CA LEU A 91 10.76 10.77 2.43
C LEU A 91 11.45 10.75 3.80
N THR A 92 11.51 11.91 4.48
CA THR A 92 12.21 12.03 5.76
C THR A 92 11.38 12.78 6.82
N GLY A 93 11.40 12.27 8.06
CA GLY A 93 10.62 12.73 9.21
C GLY A 93 9.11 12.64 8.98
N ASN A 94 8.37 13.68 9.38
CA ASN A 94 6.91 13.72 9.28
C ASN A 94 6.48 14.45 8.01
N VAL A 95 5.96 13.72 7.02
CA VAL A 95 5.52 14.27 5.74
C VAL A 95 4.00 14.25 5.69
N VAL A 96 3.39 15.40 5.43
CA VAL A 96 1.93 15.53 5.30
C VAL A 96 1.62 16.10 3.93
N PHE A 97 0.78 15.41 3.16
CA PHE A 97 0.25 15.90 1.90
C PHE A 97 -1.22 16.31 2.08
N ASN A 98 -1.56 17.48 1.56
CA ASN A 98 -2.90 18.06 1.69
C ASN A 98 -3.47 18.37 0.31
N SER A 99 -4.41 17.55 -0.18
CA SER A 99 -5.25 17.87 -1.33
C SER A 99 -6.39 18.81 -0.92
N SER A 100 -6.82 19.66 -1.86
CA SER A 100 -8.05 20.45 -1.76
C SER A 100 -9.32 19.61 -1.83
N SER A 101 -9.25 18.38 -2.35
CA SER A 101 -10.37 17.43 -2.44
C SER A 101 -10.16 16.24 -1.50
N SER A 102 -11.23 15.79 -0.85
CA SER A 102 -11.22 14.54 -0.06
C SER A 102 -11.23 13.29 -0.92
N ASP A 103 -11.57 13.43 -2.20
CA ASP A 103 -11.79 12.33 -3.13
C ASP A 103 -10.56 12.10 -4.03
N SER A 104 -9.50 12.89 -3.83
CA SER A 104 -8.23 12.73 -4.54
C SER A 104 -7.44 11.55 -4.01
N ASP A 105 -6.73 10.88 -4.90
CA ASP A 105 -5.69 9.91 -4.55
C ASP A 105 -4.29 10.52 -4.63
N LEU A 106 -3.36 9.99 -3.85
CA LEU A 106 -1.93 10.28 -3.94
C LEU A 106 -1.15 8.97 -4.07
N ILE A 107 -0.50 8.79 -5.21
CA ILE A 107 0.42 7.68 -5.46
C ILE A 107 1.86 8.20 -5.44
N LEU A 108 2.69 7.60 -4.58
CA LEU A 108 4.11 7.87 -4.45
C LEU A 108 4.89 6.67 -5.01
N MET A 109 5.70 6.85 -6.04
CA MET A 109 6.40 5.70 -6.62
C MET A 109 7.82 5.96 -7.12
N SER A 110 8.56 4.86 -7.21
CA SER A 110 9.89 4.83 -7.84
C SER A 110 10.08 3.58 -8.70
N ALA A 111 10.63 3.77 -9.91
CA ALA A 111 11.12 2.70 -10.76
C ALA A 111 12.46 2.10 -10.25
N GLY A 112 13.11 2.78 -9.30
CA GLY A 112 14.17 2.21 -8.47
C GLY A 112 13.70 2.09 -7.02
N MET A 113 14.28 2.92 -6.14
CA MET A 113 14.13 2.81 -4.70
C MET A 113 13.15 3.83 -4.12
N VAL A 114 12.24 3.36 -3.26
CA VAL A 114 11.53 4.21 -2.29
C VAL A 114 12.23 4.11 -0.93
N ASP A 115 12.88 5.19 -0.51
CA ASP A 115 13.63 5.26 0.75
C ASP A 115 12.81 5.99 1.83
N LEU A 116 12.29 5.19 2.76
CA LEU A 116 11.54 5.63 3.93
C LEU A 116 12.34 5.45 5.23
N SER A 117 13.64 5.14 5.14
CA SER A 117 14.45 4.74 6.30
C SER A 117 14.58 5.84 7.37
N ALA A 118 14.41 7.09 6.96
CA ALA A 118 14.42 8.27 7.83
C ALA A 118 13.02 8.92 7.98
N ALA A 119 11.96 8.31 7.45
CA ALA A 119 10.60 8.76 7.67
C ALA A 119 10.12 8.34 9.07
N SER A 120 9.20 9.11 9.62
CA SER A 120 8.52 8.80 10.90
C SER A 120 7.02 8.66 10.67
N SER A 121 6.44 9.51 9.83
CA SER A 121 5.07 9.36 9.38
C SER A 121 4.85 9.93 7.98
N ILE A 122 3.93 9.33 7.24
CA ILE A 122 3.44 9.86 5.96
C ILE A 122 1.91 9.93 6.05
N SER A 123 1.36 11.12 5.87
CA SER A 123 -0.09 11.36 5.95
C SER A 123 -0.59 12.00 4.67
N PHE A 124 -1.76 11.58 4.22
CA PHE A 124 -2.52 12.23 3.17
C PHE A 124 -3.96 12.44 3.63
N ASN A 125 -4.56 13.58 3.29
CA ASN A 125 -5.94 13.90 3.69
C ASN A 125 -7.00 13.52 2.64
N GLY A 126 -6.59 13.10 1.44
CA GLY A 126 -7.50 12.59 0.41
C GLY A 126 -7.95 11.14 0.67
N ASP A 127 -8.45 10.47 -0.36
CA ASP A 127 -9.07 9.15 -0.26
C ASP A 127 -8.01 8.06 -0.08
N GLU A 128 -7.11 7.91 -1.06
CA GLU A 128 -6.02 6.92 -1.03
C GLU A 128 -4.62 7.52 -0.88
N LEU A 129 -3.81 6.89 -0.01
CA LEU A 129 -2.35 6.99 -0.02
C LEU A 129 -1.76 5.69 -0.58
N GLY A 130 -1.24 5.74 -1.80
CA GLY A 130 -0.53 4.64 -2.44
C GLY A 130 0.99 4.82 -2.41
N ILE A 131 1.74 3.75 -2.16
CA ILE A 131 3.21 3.71 -2.32
C ILE A 131 3.61 2.51 -3.17
N GLY A 132 4.31 2.77 -4.28
CA GLY A 132 4.75 1.76 -5.23
C GLY A 132 6.27 1.72 -5.38
N SER A 133 6.87 0.53 -5.38
CA SER A 133 8.28 0.34 -5.70
C SER A 133 8.48 -0.78 -6.71
N PHE A 134 9.43 -0.60 -7.63
CA PHE A 134 9.88 -1.66 -8.52
C PHE A 134 10.69 -2.73 -7.81
N ASP A 135 11.56 -2.28 -6.91
CA ASP A 135 12.30 -3.16 -6.03
C ASP A 135 11.49 -3.47 -4.76
N SER A 136 12.17 -4.05 -3.78
CA SER A 136 11.65 -4.24 -2.43
C SER A 136 11.27 -2.89 -1.77
N LEU A 137 10.06 -2.82 -1.20
CA LEU A 137 9.57 -1.69 -0.41
C LEU A 137 9.74 -1.96 1.09
N GLU A 138 10.51 -1.11 1.77
CA GLU A 138 10.70 -1.20 3.23
C GLU A 138 9.95 -0.09 3.97
N VAL A 139 9.04 -0.47 4.86
CA VAL A 139 8.28 0.43 5.74
C VAL A 139 8.63 0.08 7.18
N LYS A 140 9.63 0.75 7.76
CA LYS A 140 10.17 0.44 9.08
C LYS A 140 10.12 1.64 10.00
N ASN A 141 9.41 1.55 11.12
CA ASN A 141 9.18 2.65 12.07
C ASN A 141 8.45 3.85 11.44
N VAL A 142 7.60 3.59 10.44
CA VAL A 142 6.82 4.61 9.74
C VAL A 142 5.34 4.38 9.98
N ASP A 143 4.64 5.42 10.43
CA ASP A 143 3.18 5.42 10.52
C ASP A 143 2.58 6.00 9.22
N LEU A 144 1.62 5.31 8.63
CA LEU A 144 0.94 5.70 7.38
C LEU A 144 -0.51 6.06 7.68
N LYS A 145 -0.99 7.14 7.05
CA LYS A 145 -2.36 7.62 7.26
C LYS A 145 -3.00 8.12 5.98
N SER A 146 -4.24 7.71 5.74
CA SER A 146 -5.13 8.25 4.71
C SER A 146 -6.56 8.41 5.26
N SER A 147 -7.47 9.03 4.50
CA SER A 147 -8.88 9.06 4.90
C SER A 147 -9.55 7.71 4.75
N ASN A 148 -9.29 6.98 3.65
CA ASN A 148 -10.07 5.80 3.31
C ASN A 148 -9.22 4.58 2.96
N GLN A 149 -8.17 4.76 2.15
CA GLN A 149 -7.34 3.65 1.67
C GLN A 149 -5.85 3.91 1.85
N ILE A 150 -5.11 2.87 2.22
CA ILE A 150 -3.65 2.83 2.13
C ILE A 150 -3.27 1.62 1.29
N SER A 151 -2.52 1.84 0.20
CA SER A 151 -1.98 0.76 -0.62
C SER A 151 -0.46 0.76 -0.65
N LEU A 152 0.14 -0.41 -0.49
CA LEU A 152 1.58 -0.63 -0.69
C LEU A 152 1.74 -1.69 -1.77
N ARG A 153 2.51 -1.36 -2.82
CA ARG A 153 2.74 -2.24 -3.96
C ARG A 153 4.25 -2.41 -4.23
N SER A 154 4.67 -3.63 -4.54
CA SER A 154 6.04 -3.93 -4.96
C SER A 154 6.09 -5.03 -6.03
N LEU A 155 6.94 -4.87 -7.05
CA LEU A 155 7.22 -5.96 -8.01
C LEU A 155 8.17 -7.03 -7.46
N ASP A 156 8.66 -6.86 -6.23
CA ASP A 156 9.46 -7.85 -5.54
C ASP A 156 8.86 -8.18 -4.17
N SER A 157 9.18 -7.41 -3.14
CA SER A 157 8.81 -7.73 -1.76
C SER A 157 8.42 -6.49 -0.96
N ILE A 158 7.53 -6.67 0.02
CA ILE A 158 7.20 -5.65 1.02
C ILE A 158 7.70 -6.12 2.38
N VAL A 159 8.45 -5.26 3.08
CA VAL A 159 8.92 -5.50 4.45
C VAL A 159 8.38 -4.41 5.36
N ILE A 160 7.52 -4.80 6.30
CA ILE A 160 6.93 -3.90 7.30
C ILE A 160 7.45 -4.26 8.69
N ASN A 161 8.03 -3.30 9.40
CA ASN A 161 8.49 -3.48 10.78
C ASN A 161 8.13 -2.31 11.68
N ASN A 162 7.41 -2.58 12.78
CA ASN A 162 7.06 -1.57 13.77
C ASN A 162 6.36 -0.34 13.16
N SER A 163 5.24 -0.57 12.47
CA SER A 163 4.50 0.47 11.74
C SER A 163 3.03 0.49 12.12
N LYS A 164 2.38 1.63 11.93
CA LYS A 164 0.93 1.77 12.07
C LYS A 164 0.30 2.19 10.75
N MET A 165 -0.87 1.65 10.44
CA MET A 165 -1.71 2.10 9.33
C MET A 165 -3.04 2.60 9.87
N GLU A 166 -3.38 3.84 9.53
CA GLU A 166 -4.57 4.53 10.02
C GLU A 166 -5.47 5.01 8.89
N THR A 167 -6.75 4.66 8.96
CA THR A 167 -7.80 5.27 8.15
C THR A 167 -8.73 6.11 9.01
N SER A 168 -9.56 6.97 8.42
CA SER A 168 -10.39 7.92 9.18
C SER A 168 -11.69 7.34 9.74
N GLY A 169 -12.11 6.15 9.31
CA GLY A 169 -13.43 5.57 9.62
C GLY A 169 -14.53 6.02 8.67
N LYS A 170 -14.21 6.88 7.70
CA LYS A 170 -15.15 7.47 6.73
C LYS A 170 -14.91 6.85 5.35
N GLY A 171 -15.31 5.60 5.18
CA GLY A 171 -15.30 4.97 3.86
C GLY A 171 -15.19 3.45 3.91
N ALA A 172 -14.54 2.91 2.89
CA ALA A 172 -14.09 1.53 2.79
C ALA A 172 -13.09 1.13 3.89
N ASP A 173 -12.28 2.08 4.38
CA ASP A 173 -11.28 1.87 5.45
C ASP A 173 -10.41 0.64 5.16
N PHE A 174 -9.74 0.69 4.01
CA PHE A 174 -9.10 -0.44 3.37
C PHE A 174 -7.57 -0.33 3.39
N ILE A 175 -6.93 -1.41 3.81
CA ILE A 175 -5.48 -1.59 3.67
C ILE A 175 -5.22 -2.65 2.61
N HIS A 176 -4.47 -2.30 1.57
CA HIS A 176 -4.11 -3.21 0.49
C HIS A 176 -2.60 -3.36 0.36
N LEU A 177 -2.07 -4.57 0.57
CA LEU A 177 -0.66 -4.88 0.38
C LEU A 177 -0.49 -5.89 -0.75
N LEU A 178 0.29 -5.54 -1.76
CA LEU A 178 0.51 -6.38 -2.93
C LEU A 178 2.01 -6.45 -3.25
N ALA A 179 2.57 -7.65 -3.23
CA ALA A 179 3.94 -7.89 -3.67
C ALA A 179 4.01 -9.11 -4.60
N ALA A 180 4.95 -9.13 -5.54
CA ALA A 180 5.09 -10.31 -6.39
C ALA A 180 5.59 -11.53 -5.60
N ASN A 181 6.68 -11.38 -4.85
CA ASN A 181 7.38 -12.49 -4.20
C ASN A 181 6.98 -12.66 -2.73
N GLN A 182 7.13 -11.63 -1.91
CA GLN A 182 6.96 -11.78 -0.46
C GLN A 182 6.40 -10.55 0.23
N ILE A 183 5.47 -10.77 1.15
CA ILE A 183 5.11 -9.80 2.20
C ILE A 183 5.65 -10.32 3.53
N GLN A 184 6.50 -9.55 4.19
CA GLN A 184 7.04 -9.82 5.52
C GLN A 184 6.57 -8.72 6.47
N VAL A 185 5.81 -9.10 7.49
CA VAL A 185 5.27 -8.18 8.48
C VAL A 185 5.69 -8.59 9.88
N ASP A 186 6.23 -7.65 10.63
CA ASP A 186 6.47 -7.77 12.05
C ASP A 186 6.01 -6.50 12.79
N ASN A 187 5.13 -6.66 13.78
CA ASN A 187 4.64 -5.56 14.62
C ASN A 187 3.94 -4.44 13.82
N MET A 188 3.01 -4.83 12.94
CA MET A 188 2.10 -3.91 12.25
C MET A 188 0.82 -3.71 13.06
N ARG A 189 0.44 -2.45 13.24
CA ARG A 189 -0.73 -2.02 14.00
C ARG A 189 -1.73 -1.35 13.07
N PHE A 190 -3.00 -1.64 13.26
CA PHE A 190 -4.09 -0.98 12.54
C PHE A 190 -4.87 -0.08 13.50
N SER A 191 -5.41 1.03 13.01
CA SER A 191 -6.46 1.76 13.74
C SER A 191 -7.74 0.93 13.81
N GLU A 192 -8.59 1.20 14.81
CA GLU A 192 -9.89 0.53 14.96
C GLU A 192 -10.86 0.81 13.80
N SER A 193 -10.62 1.89 13.07
CA SER A 193 -11.40 2.27 11.88
C SER A 193 -11.20 1.33 10.70
N VAL A 194 -10.09 0.58 10.63
CA VAL A 194 -9.82 -0.32 9.49
C VAL A 194 -10.87 -1.43 9.42
N LYS A 195 -11.56 -1.51 8.28
CA LYS A 195 -12.65 -2.47 8.03
C LYS A 195 -12.24 -3.58 7.07
N ARG A 196 -11.26 -3.34 6.20
CA ARG A 196 -10.82 -4.31 5.20
C ARG A 196 -9.31 -4.35 5.15
N ILE A 197 -8.77 -5.56 5.05
CA ILE A 197 -7.34 -5.80 4.89
C ILE A 197 -7.18 -6.87 3.83
N ALA A 198 -6.42 -6.58 2.77
CA ALA A 198 -6.04 -7.53 1.75
C ALA A 198 -4.52 -7.57 1.66
N MET A 199 -3.96 -8.77 1.64
CA MET A 199 -2.54 -8.98 1.42
C MET A 199 -2.36 -10.07 0.38
N GLU A 200 -1.46 -9.83 -0.57
CA GLU A 200 -1.22 -10.77 -1.64
C GLU A 200 0.25 -10.80 -2.06
N ALA A 201 0.83 -12.00 -2.01
CA ALA A 201 2.18 -12.29 -2.49
C ALA A 201 2.40 -13.80 -2.56
N MET A 202 3.38 -14.27 -3.34
CA MET A 202 3.70 -15.71 -3.38
C MET A 202 3.84 -16.30 -1.97
N THR A 203 4.52 -15.58 -1.06
CA THR A 203 4.62 -15.92 0.37
C THR A 203 4.23 -14.74 1.25
N ILE A 204 3.39 -14.95 2.26
CA ILE A 204 3.05 -13.94 3.27
C ILE A 204 3.50 -14.44 4.63
N ASN A 205 4.30 -13.64 5.34
CA ASN A 205 4.87 -13.98 6.64
C ASN A 205 4.45 -12.93 7.66
N LEU A 206 3.65 -13.33 8.66
CA LEU A 206 3.12 -12.43 9.66
C LEU A 206 3.64 -12.78 11.05
N SER A 207 4.11 -11.76 11.78
CA SER A 207 4.47 -11.81 13.20
C SER A 207 3.94 -10.59 13.93
N ASN A 208 3.47 -10.76 15.17
CA ASN A 208 3.05 -9.66 16.03
C ASN A 208 1.98 -8.73 15.39
N VAL A 209 1.04 -9.31 14.65
CA VAL A 209 -0.06 -8.57 14.00
C VAL A 209 -1.36 -8.79 14.76
N ASN A 210 -2.08 -7.69 15.05
CA ASN A 210 -3.43 -7.75 15.56
C ASN A 210 -4.42 -7.14 14.57
N PHE A 211 -5.21 -7.99 13.92
CA PHE A 211 -6.28 -7.54 13.03
C PHE A 211 -7.45 -6.96 13.85
N PRO A 212 -8.05 -5.81 13.48
CA PRO A 212 -9.21 -5.26 14.19
C PRO A 212 -10.40 -6.23 14.18
N SER A 213 -11.17 -6.31 15.27
CA SER A 213 -12.28 -7.27 15.42
C SER A 213 -13.47 -7.06 14.48
N SER A 214 -13.56 -5.89 13.83
CA SER A 214 -14.58 -5.56 12.84
C SER A 214 -14.07 -5.72 11.40
N SER A 215 -12.81 -6.12 11.22
CA SER A 215 -12.20 -6.17 9.89
C SER A 215 -12.45 -7.50 9.18
N THR A 216 -12.65 -7.44 7.87
CA THR A 216 -12.50 -8.60 6.98
C THR A 216 -11.05 -8.65 6.51
N VAL A 217 -10.43 -9.81 6.59
CA VAL A 217 -9.02 -10.03 6.26
C VAL A 217 -8.91 -11.08 5.18
N ASN A 218 -8.33 -10.73 4.04
CA ASN A 218 -8.08 -11.63 2.92
C ASN A 218 -6.58 -11.75 2.70
N LEU A 219 -6.05 -12.97 2.83
CA LEU A 219 -4.61 -13.24 2.68
C LEU A 219 -4.43 -14.26 1.58
N ASN A 220 -3.88 -13.84 0.45
CA ASN A 220 -3.74 -14.66 -0.74
C ASN A 220 -2.27 -15.03 -0.97
N SER A 221 -2.00 -16.33 -1.14
CA SER A 221 -0.65 -16.85 -1.38
C SER A 221 -0.62 -17.87 -2.51
N LEU A 222 0.56 -18.24 -3.00
CA LEU A 222 0.71 -19.11 -4.17
C LEU A 222 -0.04 -20.45 -4.03
N TYR A 223 -0.02 -21.04 -2.83
CA TYR A 223 -0.66 -22.32 -2.54
C TYR A 223 -1.96 -22.20 -1.74
N GLY A 224 -2.31 -20.98 -1.29
CA GLY A 224 -3.44 -20.71 -0.43
C GLY A 224 -3.51 -21.55 0.85
N GLY A 225 -4.73 -21.68 1.37
CA GLY A 225 -4.99 -22.33 2.66
C GLY A 225 -4.66 -23.82 2.67
N ILE A 226 -4.01 -24.28 3.74
CA ILE A 226 -3.91 -25.70 4.06
C ILE A 226 -5.32 -26.23 4.33
N ASP A 227 -5.67 -27.35 3.68
CA ASP A 227 -7.03 -27.91 3.65
C ASP A 227 -8.09 -26.90 3.15
N GLY A 228 -7.67 -25.92 2.34
CA GLY A 228 -8.53 -24.86 1.81
C GLY A 228 -8.95 -23.80 2.83
N LYS A 229 -8.35 -23.77 4.02
CA LYS A 229 -8.81 -22.88 5.12
C LYS A 229 -7.69 -22.24 5.93
N TYR A 230 -6.67 -23.00 6.31
CA TYR A 230 -5.76 -22.58 7.37
C TYR A 230 -4.48 -21.94 6.81
N PRO A 231 -3.92 -20.94 7.50
CA PRO A 231 -2.53 -20.57 7.27
C PRO A 231 -1.61 -21.70 7.78
N HIS A 232 -0.33 -21.60 7.46
CA HIS A 232 0.70 -22.40 8.10
C HIS A 232 1.11 -21.74 9.42
N PHE A 233 1.25 -22.50 10.50
CA PHE A 233 1.47 -21.95 11.84
C PHE A 233 2.91 -22.18 12.34
N ASN A 234 3.41 -21.24 13.15
CA ASN A 234 4.62 -21.31 13.98
C ASN A 234 5.95 -21.45 13.21
N SER A 235 5.93 -21.40 11.89
CA SER A 235 7.12 -21.46 11.04
C SER A 235 6.81 -20.91 9.65
N ILE A 236 7.85 -20.75 8.84
CA ILE A 236 7.69 -20.31 7.45
C ILE A 236 7.58 -21.56 6.56
N GLN A 237 6.58 -21.55 5.69
CA GLN A 237 6.50 -22.40 4.53
C GLN A 237 6.36 -21.51 3.29
N TYR A 238 7.35 -21.58 2.40
CA TYR A 238 7.33 -20.84 1.15
C TYR A 238 6.10 -21.17 0.31
N GLY A 239 5.54 -20.14 -0.34
CA GLY A 239 4.33 -20.24 -1.15
C GLY A 239 3.02 -20.14 -0.34
N ARG A 240 3.08 -19.88 0.97
CA ARG A 240 1.89 -19.86 1.86
C ARG A 240 1.77 -18.56 2.63
N VAL A 241 0.59 -18.37 3.22
CA VAL A 241 0.39 -17.49 4.37
C VAL A 241 0.88 -18.20 5.62
N ASN A 242 1.81 -17.57 6.34
CA ASN A 242 2.46 -18.08 7.54
C ASN A 242 2.13 -17.19 8.74
N PHE A 243 1.46 -17.75 9.74
CA PHE A 243 1.26 -17.14 11.05
C PHE A 243 2.39 -17.61 11.96
N ILE A 244 3.42 -16.78 12.09
CA ILE A 244 4.68 -17.16 12.73
C ILE A 244 4.58 -17.03 14.24
N GLU A 245 4.16 -15.85 14.73
CA GLU A 245 3.93 -15.64 16.15
C GLU A 245 2.92 -14.52 16.44
N LYS A 246 2.20 -14.67 17.56
CA LYS A 246 1.35 -13.63 18.18
C LYS A 246 0.37 -12.96 17.20
N ILE A 247 -0.22 -13.76 16.32
CA ILE A 247 -1.30 -13.30 15.45
C ILE A 247 -2.62 -13.32 16.21
N ARG A 248 -3.32 -12.19 16.15
CA ARG A 248 -4.59 -11.99 16.84
C ARG A 248 -5.66 -11.42 15.90
N TYR A 249 -6.91 -11.72 16.23
CA TYR A 249 -8.09 -11.08 15.69
C TYR A 249 -8.86 -10.44 16.86
N GLY A 250 -8.85 -9.11 16.93
CA GLY A 250 -9.32 -8.34 18.08
C GLY A 250 -8.51 -8.65 19.34
N SER A 251 -9.16 -9.25 20.33
CA SER A 251 -8.51 -9.67 21.57
C SER A 251 -8.15 -11.16 21.59
N GLN A 252 -8.42 -11.92 20.53
CA GLN A 252 -8.27 -13.38 20.53
C GLN A 252 -7.06 -13.83 19.73
N SER A 253 -6.39 -14.89 20.21
CA SER A 253 -5.33 -15.57 19.44
C SER A 253 -5.95 -16.36 18.29
N VAL A 254 -5.22 -16.46 17.17
CA VAL A 254 -5.58 -17.32 16.03
C VAL A 254 -4.40 -18.18 15.57
N MET A 255 -3.50 -18.52 16.50
CA MET A 255 -2.20 -19.20 16.23
C MET A 255 -2.25 -20.72 16.06
N ASP A 256 -3.44 -21.33 16.10
CA ASP A 256 -3.64 -22.75 15.85
C ASP A 256 -5.04 -22.97 15.26
N ARG A 257 -5.30 -24.18 14.78
CA ARG A 257 -6.57 -24.51 14.12
C ARG A 257 -7.79 -24.31 15.01
N ALA A 258 -7.74 -24.71 16.28
CA ALA A 258 -8.87 -24.61 17.19
C ALA A 258 -9.22 -23.13 17.48
N SER A 259 -8.20 -22.32 17.71
CA SER A 259 -8.33 -20.88 17.93
C SER A 259 -8.76 -20.15 16.65
N PHE A 260 -8.22 -20.54 15.49
CA PHE A 260 -8.62 -20.01 14.19
C PHE A 260 -10.08 -20.34 13.86
N ASP A 261 -10.53 -21.56 14.16
CA ASP A 261 -11.94 -21.96 13.99
C ASP A 261 -12.88 -21.16 14.89
N ALA A 262 -12.47 -20.89 16.12
CA ALA A 262 -13.28 -20.16 17.09
C ALA A 262 -13.33 -18.65 16.85
N HIS A 263 -12.27 -18.06 16.28
CA HIS A 263 -12.06 -16.60 16.29
C HIS A 263 -11.65 -16.00 14.95
N GLY A 264 -11.22 -16.81 13.98
CA GLY A 264 -10.69 -16.38 12.68
C GLY A 264 -11.72 -16.39 11.56
N SER A 265 -13.02 -16.39 11.84
CA SER A 265 -14.08 -16.51 10.82
C SER A 265 -14.06 -15.44 9.74
N ASN A 266 -13.49 -14.26 10.05
CA ASN A 266 -13.34 -13.14 9.13
C ASN A 266 -11.96 -13.08 8.46
N ILE A 267 -11.13 -14.11 8.65
CA ILE A 267 -9.84 -14.26 7.98
C ILE A 267 -9.98 -15.35 6.91
N THR A 268 -9.71 -15.00 5.66
CA THR A 268 -9.68 -15.93 4.54
C THR A 268 -8.26 -16.14 4.06
N ILE A 269 -7.91 -17.39 3.76
CA ILE A 269 -6.61 -17.78 3.23
C ILE A 269 -6.80 -18.30 1.81
N GLY A 270 -6.68 -17.38 0.85
CA GLY A 270 -6.96 -17.62 -0.55
C GLY A 270 -5.71 -18.00 -1.35
N LYS A 271 -5.95 -18.42 -2.59
CA LYS A 271 -4.89 -18.65 -3.57
C LYS A 271 -4.82 -17.45 -4.49
N ILE A 272 -3.61 -17.04 -4.83
CA ILE A 272 -3.35 -16.11 -5.93
C ILE A 272 -3.80 -16.75 -7.26
N ASN A 273 -4.40 -15.96 -8.14
CA ASN A 273 -4.90 -16.45 -9.44
C ASN A 273 -3.79 -16.57 -10.49
#